data_AF-A0A947F648-F1
#
_entry.id   AF-A0A947F648-F1
#
_cell.length_a   1.000
_cell.length_b   1.000
_cell.length_c   1.000
_cell.angle_alpha   90.00
_cell.angle_beta   90.00
_cell.angle_gamma   90.00
#
_symmetry.space_group_name_H-M   'P 1'
#
loop_
_entity.id
_entity.type
_entity.pdbx_description
1 polymer ?
#
loop_
_entity_poly.entity_id
_entity_poly.type
_entity_poly.pdbx_seq_one_letter_code
_entity_poly.pdbx_strand_id
1 'polypeptide(L)' 'MSQNEDLTNLKNIGKKIAVRLNGVGIFSKDDLKLIGAVGAHLLFKQKHPNETLPVCYYLYSFEGALTDKH' A
#
# COMPACT_ATOMS: atom_id res chain seq x y z
N MET A 1 -11.73 -4.39 -18.94
CA MET A 1 -11.94 -5.15 -17.69
C MET A 1 -10.64 -5.09 -16.92
N SER A 2 -10.57 -4.31 -15.85
CA SER A 2 -9.35 -4.12 -15.06
C SER A 2 -8.97 -5.46 -14.44
N GLN A 3 -7.83 -6.02 -14.86
CA GLN A 3 -7.27 -7.17 -14.17
C GLN A 3 -6.96 -6.72 -12.74
N ASN A 4 -7.43 -7.48 -11.76
CA ASN A 4 -7.04 -7.32 -10.37
C ASN A 4 -5.55 -7.69 -10.30
N GLU A 5 -4.67 -6.75 -10.63
CA GLU A 5 -3.23 -6.95 -10.52
C GLU A 5 -2.95 -7.24 -9.06
N ASP A 6 -2.39 -8.42 -8.80
CA ASP A 6 -1.86 -8.77 -7.50
C ASP A 6 -0.94 -7.63 -7.04
N LEU A 7 -1.15 -7.15 -5.81
CA LEU A 7 -0.35 -6.08 -5.22
C LEU A 7 1.15 -6.33 -5.36
N THR A 8 1.58 -7.60 -5.36
CA THR A 8 2.99 -7.98 -5.51
C THR A 8 3.59 -7.70 -6.90
N ASN A 9 2.75 -7.43 -7.90
CA ASN A 9 3.19 -7.00 -9.24
C ASN A 9 3.41 -5.48 -9.33
N LEU A 10 3.00 -4.71 -8.32
CA LEU A 10 3.19 -3.27 -8.29
C LEU A 10 4.63 -2.91 -7.89
N LYS A 11 5.18 -1.86 -8.51
CA LYS A 11 6.49 -1.34 -8.11
C LYS A 11 6.52 -1.00 -6.63
N ASN A 12 7.62 -1.37 -5.98
CA ASN A 12 7.88 -1.14 -4.55
C ASN A 12 6.94 -1.87 -3.58
N ILE A 13 6.11 -2.81 -4.05
CA ILE A 13 5.22 -3.63 -3.23
C ILE A 13 5.67 -5.09 -3.26
N GLY A 14 6.53 -5.47 -2.32
CA GLY A 14 6.87 -6.87 -2.09
C GLY A 14 5.79 -7.61 -1.28
N LYS A 15 5.92 -8.94 -1.18
CA LYS A 15 4.99 -9.83 -0.43
C LYS A 15 4.65 -9.32 0.98
N LYS A 16 5.63 -8.79 1.72
CA LYS A 16 5.42 -8.26 3.08
C LYS A 16 4.51 -7.03 3.10
N ILE A 17 4.67 -6.12 2.14
CA ILE A 17 3.81 -4.93 2.01
C ILE A 17 2.42 -5.34 1.56
N ALA A 18 2.31 -6.24 0.58
CA ALA A 18 1.03 -6.75 0.10
C ALA A 18 0.19 -7.40 1.23
N VAL A 19 0.81 -8.25 2.05
CA VAL A 19 0.14 -8.83 3.23
C VAL A 19 -0.34 -7.77 4.21
N ARG A 20 0.47 -6.71 4.43
CA ARG A 20 0.05 -5.59 5.27
C ARG A 20 -1.15 -4.84 4.69
N LEU A 21 -1.08 -4.47 3.40
CA LEU A 21 -2.18 -3.80 2.69
C LEU A 21 -3.49 -4.60 2.78
N ASN A 22 -3.43 -5.91 2.55
CA ASN A 22 -4.57 -6.81 2.72
C ASN A 22 -5.11 -6.75 4.17
N GLY A 23 -4.24 -6.67 5.16
CA GLY A 23 -4.59 -6.54 6.57
C GLY A 23 -5.38 -5.27 6.93
N VAL A 24 -5.28 -4.21 6.13
CA VAL A 24 -6.09 -2.98 6.26
C VAL A 24 -7.22 -2.86 5.24
N GLY A 25 -7.45 -3.91 4.43
CA GLY A 25 -8.56 -3.95 3.48
C GLY A 25 -8.24 -3.37 2.10
N ILE A 26 -6.96 -3.23 1.75
CA ILE A 26 -6.50 -2.82 0.41
C ILE A 26 -6.01 -4.07 -0.32
N PHE A 27 -6.71 -4.51 -1.37
CA PHE A 27 -6.45 -5.80 -2.03
C PHE A 27 -5.97 -5.65 -3.47
N SER A 28 -6.07 -4.45 -4.04
CA SER A 28 -5.74 -4.16 -5.43
C SER A 28 -5.10 -2.79 -5.61
N LYS A 29 -4.54 -2.54 -6.80
CA LYS A 29 -4.06 -1.21 -7.20
C LYS A 29 -5.17 -0.17 -7.16
N ASP A 30 -6.39 -0.55 -7.53
CA ASP A 30 -7.53 0.37 -7.58
C ASP A 30 -8.01 0.76 -6.17
N ASP A 31 -7.97 -0.17 -5.20
CA ASP A 31 -8.17 0.16 -3.79
C ASP A 31 -7.11 1.14 -3.29
N LEU A 32 -5.84 0.88 -3.61
CA LEU A 32 -4.73 1.75 -3.23
C LEU A 32 -4.85 3.14 -3.87
N LYS A 33 -5.34 3.25 -5.11
CA LYS A 33 -5.62 4.52 -5.79
C LYS A 33 -6.76 5.28 -5.13
N LEU A 34 -7.84 4.58 -4.77
CA LEU A 34 -9.01 5.19 -4.14
C LEU A 34 -8.65 5.82 -2.79
N ILE A 35 -7.84 5.11 -2.00
CA ILE A 35 -7.41 5.55 -0.67
C ILE A 35 -6.24 6.54 -0.73
N GLY A 36 -5.34 6.35 -1.70
CA GLY A 36 -4.09 7.08 -1.84
C GLY A 36 -2.99 6.64 -0.86
N ALA A 37 -1.74 6.99 -1.17
CA ALA A 37 -0.56 6.60 -0.38
C ALA A 37 -0.63 7.06 1.08
N VAL A 38 -0.99 8.33 1.31
CA VAL A 38 -1.14 8.88 2.66
C VAL A 38 -2.29 8.23 3.41
N GLY A 39 -3.43 8.01 2.75
CA GLY A 39 -4.59 7.34 3.32
C GLY A 39 -4.25 5.92 3.78
N ALA A 40 -3.53 5.15 2.94
CA ALA A 40 -3.12 3.79 3.26
C ALA A 40 -2.20 3.75 4.51
N HIS A 41 -1.26 4.70 4.61
CA HIS A 41 -0.41 4.83 5.78
C HIS A 41 -1.19 5.20 7.04
N LEU A 42 -2.17 6.10 6.94
CA LEU A 42 -3.05 6.46 8.07
C LEU A 42 -3.89 5.27 8.53
N LEU A 43 -4.40 4.43 7.62
CA LEU A 43 -5.10 3.19 7.96
C LEU A 43 -4.21 2.23 8.75
N PHE A 44 -2.93 2.09 8.38
CA PHE A 44 -1.99 1.31 9.18
C PHE A 44 -1.80 1.86 10.57
N LYS A 45 -1.63 3.18 10.71
CA LYS A 45 -1.46 3.83 12.02
C LYS A 45 -2.70 3.65 12.90
N GLN A 46 -3.89 3.67 12.32
CA GLN A 46 -5.14 3.43 13.05
C GLN A 46 -5.29 1.97 13.49
N LYS A 47 -4.96 0.99 12.64
CA LYS A 47 -5.02 -0.44 13.01
C LYS A 47 -3.90 -0.90 13.94
N HIS A 48 -2.74 -0.27 13.85
CA HIS A 48 -1.53 -0.64 14.60
C HIS A 48 -0.93 0.58 15.33
N PRO A 49 -1.66 1.18 16.29
CA PRO A 49 -1.25 2.43 16.94
C PRO A 49 0.06 2.31 17.74
N ASN A 50 0.41 1.10 18.17
CA ASN A 50 1.61 0.82 18.96
C ASN A 50 2.82 0.42 18.09
N GLU A 51 2.65 0.33 16.76
CA GLU A 51 3.74 -0.02 15.85
C GLU A 51 4.43 1.24 15.33
N THR A 52 5.76 1.28 15.39
CA THR A 52 6.55 2.30 14.68
C THR A 52 6.59 1.94 13.20
N LEU A 53 5.78 2.64 12.41
CA LEU A 53 5.75 2.51 10.95
C LEU A 53 6.71 3.54 10.34
N PRO A 54 7.79 3.13 9.65
CA PRO A 54 8.69 4.08 8.99
C PRO A 54 7.95 4.81 7.87
N VAL A 55 7.55 6.05 8.14
CA VAL A 55 6.66 6.84 7.29
C VAL A 55 7.20 6.98 5.87
N CYS A 56 8.49 7.34 5.74
CA CYS A 56 9.13 7.54 4.44
C CYS A 56 9.12 6.27 3.58
N TYR A 57 9.39 5.12 4.18
CA TYR A 57 9.42 3.83 3.49
C TYR A 57 8.03 3.49 2.92
N TYR A 58 6.98 3.61 3.74
CA TYR A 58 5.62 3.30 3.31
C TYR A 58 5.11 4.26 2.24
N LEU A 59 5.27 5.57 2.45
CA LEU A 59 4.81 6.56 1.48
C LEU A 59 5.55 6.42 0.14
N TYR A 60 6.88 6.20 0.18
CA TYR A 60 7.67 5.95 -1.03
C TYR A 60 7.20 4.70 -1.77
N SER A 61 6.99 3.60 -1.05
CA SER A 61 6.50 2.35 -1.64
C SER A 61 5.14 2.54 -2.31
N PHE A 62 4.20 3.21 -1.64
CA PHE A 62 2.85 3.40 -2.15
C PHE A 62 2.81 4.38 -3.32
N GLU A 63 3.54 5.49 -3.23
CA GLU A 63 3.61 6.46 -4.32
C GLU A 63 4.27 5.86 -5.56
N GLY A 64 5.34 5.07 -5.38
CA GLY A 64 5.98 4.33 -6.47
C GLY A 64 5.03 3.31 -7.13
N ALA A 65 4.22 2.61 -6.34
CA ALA A 65 3.21 1.68 -6.83
C ALA A 65 2.10 2.37 -7.65
N LEU A 66 1.69 3.56 -7.22
CA LEU A 66 0.65 4.35 -7.87
C LEU A 66 1.14 5.03 -9.15
N THR A 67 2.38 5.53 -9.14
CA THR A 67 2.99 6.28 -10.26
C THR A 67 3.80 5.42 -11.21
N ASP A 68 3.93 4.12 -10.93
CA ASP A 68 4.81 3.19 -11.63
C ASP A 68 6.27 3.66 -11.68
N LYS A 69 6.79 4.17 -10.56
CA LYS A 69 8.18 4.62 -10.41
C LYS A 69 8.89 3.81 -9.31
N HIS A 70 10.19 3.58 -9.51
CA HIS A 70 11.03 3.02 -8.46
C HIS A 70 11.49 4.12 -7.55
#